data_AF-A0A956HB59-F1
#
_entry.id   AF-A0A956HB59-F1
#
_cell.length_a   1.000
_cell.length_b   1.000
_cell.length_c   1.000
_cell.angle_alpha   90.00
_cell.angle_beta   90.00
_cell.angle_gamma   90.00
#
_symmetry.space_group_name_H-M   'P 1'
#
loop_
_entity.id
_entity.type
_entity.pdbx_description
1 polymer ?
#
loop_
_entity_poly.entity_id
_entity_poly.type
_entity_poly.pdbx_seq_one_letter_code
_entity_poly.pdbx_strand_id
1 'polypeptide(L)'
;MTLLHRRTFLAGATAGLAALGLGVRGTSRAAPAAQARNLLLVIARGGWDVTYALDPKPDTPGVDAPAGTVQNFGGLPIFVNDDRPGVTSFFDAHASRCALVRGIEVRSIAHLDCSARMLTGTSSETSPDVGAIVAYELGLERPVPYLVLGRTSFTGPHAAIATRAGTTNQLHALIDPNSVIWIAATPPVSWRPDDVEAGFMRAYVEHRAAAVKTAQGYGESGRRLDDFLGAIDRAESLKATGELGSINFNRDLGPQTEVALAALEQGLSRAVQIEFDDFDTHVGNSAQATLHDALFSGLTALVDEMSVRTGPSGASLLDETVIAVISEMGRTPRLNGDDG
;
A
#
# COMPACT_ATOMS: atom_id res chain seq x y z
N MET A 1 7.39 -42.66 -50.77
CA MET A 1 6.86 -42.20 -49.47
C MET A 1 8.05 -42.04 -48.53
N THR A 2 8.67 -40.86 -48.55
CA THR A 2 9.95 -40.58 -47.88
C THR A 2 9.68 -40.09 -46.46
N LEU A 3 10.09 -40.88 -45.46
CA LEU A 3 9.94 -40.53 -44.05
C LEU A 3 10.85 -39.34 -43.71
N LEU A 4 10.24 -38.18 -43.43
CA LEU A 4 10.93 -37.05 -42.82
C LEU A 4 11.40 -37.45 -41.41
N HIS A 5 12.71 -37.51 -41.20
CA HIS A 5 13.29 -37.76 -39.89
C HIS A 5 13.07 -36.56 -38.97
N ARG A 6 12.48 -36.80 -37.78
CA ARG A 6 12.24 -35.79 -36.71
C ARG A 6 13.44 -34.89 -36.39
N ARG A 7 14.68 -35.38 -36.58
CA ARG A 7 15.91 -34.62 -36.34
C ARG A 7 16.16 -33.52 -37.38
N THR A 8 15.73 -33.72 -38.62
CA THR A 8 15.91 -32.73 -39.70
C THR A 8 14.90 -31.59 -39.59
N PHE A 9 13.70 -31.87 -39.06
CA PHE A 9 12.69 -30.85 -38.77
C PHE A 9 13.10 -29.93 -37.60
N LEU A 10 13.65 -30.50 -36.53
CA LEU A 10 14.13 -29.72 -35.38
C LEU A 10 15.36 -28.86 -35.71
N ALA A 11 16.25 -29.34 -36.58
CA ALA A 11 17.41 -28.56 -37.05
C ALA A 11 17.01 -27.41 -38.00
N GLY A 12 15.93 -27.57 -38.77
CA GLY A 12 15.38 -26.49 -39.60
C GLY A 12 14.65 -25.41 -38.81
N ALA A 13 13.96 -25.80 -37.72
CA ALA A 13 13.24 -24.86 -36.85
C ALA A 13 14.15 -23.92 -36.06
N THR A 14 15.34 -24.39 -35.64
CA THR A 14 16.30 -23.55 -34.91
C THR A 14 17.02 -22.54 -35.80
N ALA A 15 17.22 -22.84 -37.09
CA ALA A 15 17.84 -21.91 -38.04
C ALA A 15 16.89 -20.76 -38.45
N GLY A 16 15.57 -21.03 -38.54
CA GLY A 16 14.57 -20.00 -38.86
C GLY A 16 14.33 -18.98 -37.73
N LEU A 17 14.44 -19.41 -36.47
CA LEU A 17 14.27 -18.53 -35.30
C LEU A 17 15.49 -17.64 -35.02
N ALA A 18 16.69 -18.02 -35.47
CA ALA A 18 17.89 -17.20 -35.31
C ALA A 18 17.92 -15.99 -36.27
N ALA A 19 17.28 -16.09 -37.46
CA ALA A 19 17.29 -15.03 -38.46
C ALA A 19 16.27 -13.91 -38.19
N LEU A 20 15.22 -14.16 -37.40
CA LEU A 20 14.22 -13.15 -37.01
C LEU A 20 14.66 -12.30 -35.79
N GLY A 21 15.73 -12.68 -35.10
CA GLY A 21 16.26 -11.94 -33.93
C GLY A 21 17.39 -10.95 -34.22
N LEU A 22 17.79 -10.79 -35.49
CA LEU A 22 18.93 -9.95 -35.90
C LEU A 22 18.52 -8.64 -36.62
N GLY A 23 17.24 -8.46 -36.95
CA GLY A 23 16.71 -7.20 -37.45
C GLY A 23 16.04 -6.41 -36.33
N VAL A 24 16.56 -5.22 -36.02
CA VAL A 24 16.17 -4.33 -34.90
C VAL A 24 16.81 -4.70 -33.55
N ARG A 25 18.15 -4.78 -33.52
CA ARG A 25 18.89 -4.37 -32.31
C ARG A 25 18.94 -2.85 -32.27
N GLY A 26 17.81 -2.23 -31.93
CA GLY A 26 17.88 -0.89 -31.35
C GLY A 26 18.78 -1.01 -30.13
N THR A 27 19.78 -0.13 -30.00
CA THR A 27 20.51 0.01 -28.75
C THR A 27 19.54 0.50 -27.70
N SER A 28 18.77 -0.40 -27.08
CA SER A 28 18.11 -0.12 -25.82
C SER A 28 19.24 0.04 -24.82
N ARG A 29 19.72 1.28 -24.68
CA ARG A 29 20.37 1.66 -23.43
C ARG A 29 19.33 1.36 -22.37
N ALA A 30 19.60 0.36 -21.53
CA ALA A 30 18.91 0.28 -20.26
C ALA A 30 19.07 1.68 -19.66
N ALA A 31 17.95 2.39 -19.46
CA ALA A 31 17.98 3.56 -18.61
C ALA A 31 18.69 3.11 -17.31
N PRO A 32 19.55 3.95 -16.70
CA PRO A 32 20.04 3.64 -15.36
C PRO A 32 18.84 3.18 -14.55
N ALA A 33 18.95 2.02 -13.89
CA ALA A 33 17.83 1.43 -13.17
C ALA A 33 17.23 2.53 -12.29
N ALA A 34 16.01 2.97 -12.63
CA ALA A 34 15.38 4.05 -11.90
C ALA A 34 15.35 3.61 -10.44
N GLN A 35 15.77 4.51 -9.54
CA GLN A 35 15.76 4.20 -8.12
C GLN A 35 14.37 3.69 -7.75
N ALA A 36 14.34 2.55 -7.04
CA ALA A 36 13.09 1.96 -6.60
C ALA A 36 12.30 2.98 -5.78
N ARG A 37 11.09 3.29 -6.23
CA ARG A 37 10.19 4.22 -5.55
C ARG A 37 9.53 3.55 -4.36
N ASN A 38 9.15 4.35 -3.38
CA ASN A 38 8.27 3.92 -2.30
C ASN A 38 6.85 3.71 -2.83
N LEU A 39 6.04 2.95 -2.10
CA LEU A 39 4.60 2.79 -2.35
C LEU A 39 3.80 3.37 -1.19
N LEU A 40 2.91 4.32 -1.48
CA LEU A 40 1.87 4.75 -0.56
C LEU A 40 0.52 4.26 -1.08
N LEU A 41 -0.09 3.33 -0.37
CA LEU A 41 -1.39 2.76 -0.69
C LEU A 41 -2.47 3.47 0.12
N VAL A 42 -3.38 4.16 -0.56
CA VAL A 42 -4.56 4.82 0.03
C VAL A 42 -5.79 3.98 -0.29
N ILE A 43 -6.45 3.44 0.72
CA ILE A 43 -7.64 2.62 0.56
C ILE A 43 -8.88 3.42 0.96
N ALA A 44 -9.74 3.75 -0.01
CA ALA A 44 -11.09 4.25 0.20
C ALA A 44 -12.04 3.06 0.44
N ARG A 45 -12.20 2.68 1.70
CA ARG A 45 -12.92 1.47 2.11
C ARG A 45 -14.42 1.70 2.11
N GLY A 46 -15.15 0.74 1.57
CA GLY A 46 -16.61 0.68 1.55
C GLY A 46 -17.21 0.52 0.15
N GLY A 47 -16.38 0.48 -0.89
CA GLY A 47 -16.83 0.50 -2.27
C GLY A 47 -17.31 1.90 -2.65
N TRP A 48 -16.41 2.72 -3.20
CA TRP A 48 -16.79 4.05 -3.67
C TRP A 48 -17.76 4.01 -4.87
N ASP A 49 -18.60 5.03 -5.00
CA ASP A 49 -19.38 5.21 -6.23
C ASP A 49 -18.56 6.02 -7.24
N VAL A 50 -17.99 5.32 -8.22
CA VAL A 50 -17.13 5.91 -9.24
C VAL A 50 -17.81 7.01 -10.06
N THR A 51 -19.15 7.07 -10.08
CA THR A 51 -19.89 8.10 -10.83
C THR A 51 -19.82 9.48 -10.18
N TYR A 52 -19.41 9.59 -8.92
CA TYR A 52 -19.22 10.87 -8.25
C TYR A 52 -17.96 11.61 -8.70
N ALA A 53 -16.97 10.93 -9.27
CA ALA A 53 -15.73 11.56 -9.74
C ALA A 53 -15.02 10.82 -10.88
N LEU A 54 -14.65 9.55 -10.62
CA LEU A 54 -13.56 8.89 -11.33
C LEU A 54 -13.96 8.20 -12.63
N ASP A 55 -15.22 7.87 -12.83
CA ASP A 55 -15.73 7.22 -14.04
C ASP A 55 -17.12 7.77 -14.39
N PRO A 56 -17.18 9.03 -14.87
CA PRO A 56 -18.43 9.70 -15.20
C PRO A 56 -19.19 8.94 -16.27
N LYS A 57 -20.45 8.64 -15.99
CA LYS A 57 -21.39 8.04 -16.96
C LYS A 57 -22.71 8.79 -16.99
N PRO A 58 -22.69 10.14 -17.16
CA PRO A 58 -23.93 10.89 -17.31
C PRO A 58 -24.71 10.32 -18.50
N ASP A 59 -26.03 10.29 -18.36
CA ASP A 59 -26.96 9.88 -19.42
C ASP A 59 -26.84 8.41 -19.88
N THR A 60 -26.10 7.57 -19.15
CA THR A 60 -26.04 6.13 -19.44
C THR A 60 -27.32 5.46 -18.95
N PRO A 61 -28.09 4.76 -19.81
CA PRO A 61 -29.31 4.09 -19.38
C PRO A 61 -29.07 3.10 -18.25
N GLY A 62 -29.88 3.20 -17.19
CA GLY A 62 -29.75 2.34 -16.01
C GLY A 62 -28.66 2.76 -15.03
N VAL A 63 -28.06 3.94 -15.24
CA VAL A 63 -27.14 4.58 -14.30
C VAL A 63 -27.81 5.79 -13.65
N ASP A 64 -27.88 5.79 -12.31
CA ASP A 64 -28.38 6.91 -11.51
C ASP A 64 -27.22 7.83 -11.13
N ALA A 65 -26.68 8.56 -12.11
CA ALA A 65 -25.56 9.47 -11.87
C ALA A 65 -25.99 10.67 -11.02
N PRO A 66 -25.14 11.15 -10.07
CA PRO A 66 -25.44 12.35 -9.31
C PRO A 66 -25.46 13.60 -10.22
N ALA A 67 -25.95 14.71 -9.69
CA ALA A 67 -25.82 15.99 -10.38
C ALA A 67 -24.33 16.33 -10.59
N GLY A 68 -24.00 16.92 -11.74
CA GLY A 68 -22.64 17.34 -12.05
C GLY A 68 -22.40 17.47 -13.54
N THR A 69 -21.16 17.79 -13.89
CA THR A 69 -20.70 17.88 -15.28
C THR A 69 -19.35 17.21 -15.42
N VAL A 70 -19.05 16.73 -16.62
CA VAL A 70 -17.71 16.22 -16.94
C VAL A 70 -16.81 17.40 -17.29
N GLN A 71 -15.71 17.55 -16.58
CA GLN A 71 -14.63 18.47 -16.91
C GLN A 71 -13.34 17.70 -17.24
N ASN A 72 -12.47 18.31 -18.04
CA ASN A 72 -11.22 17.68 -18.45
C ASN A 72 -10.03 18.34 -17.74
N PHE A 73 -9.25 17.55 -17.01
CA PHE A 73 -8.04 17.98 -16.33
C PHE A 73 -6.85 17.19 -16.84
N GLY A 74 -5.94 17.83 -17.59
CA GLY A 74 -4.76 17.16 -18.13
C GLY A 74 -5.06 15.93 -19.00
N GLY A 75 -6.22 15.90 -19.69
CA GLY A 75 -6.68 14.76 -20.48
C GLY A 75 -7.58 13.79 -19.72
N LEU A 76 -7.75 13.95 -18.40
CA LEU A 76 -8.59 13.10 -17.56
C LEU A 76 -10.02 13.65 -17.50
N PRO A 77 -11.04 12.89 -17.95
CA PRO A 77 -12.43 13.29 -17.77
C PRO A 77 -12.91 12.96 -16.36
N ILE A 78 -13.19 14.00 -15.56
CA ILE A 78 -13.59 13.92 -14.16
C ILE A 78 -15.01 14.47 -14.00
N PHE A 79 -15.84 13.79 -13.22
CA PHE A 79 -17.15 14.30 -12.84
C PHE A 79 -17.03 15.28 -11.68
N VAL A 80 -17.52 16.51 -11.86
CA VAL A 80 -17.41 17.58 -10.85
C VAL A 80 -18.77 18.21 -10.55
N ASN A 81 -18.89 18.76 -9.35
CA ASN A 81 -20.05 19.51 -8.86
C ASN A 81 -19.60 20.42 -7.70
N ASP A 82 -20.36 21.49 -7.46
CA ASP A 82 -20.13 22.44 -6.37
C ASP A 82 -20.30 21.82 -4.97
N ASP A 83 -20.98 20.68 -4.84
CA ASP A 83 -21.12 19.93 -3.58
C ASP A 83 -19.87 19.11 -3.18
N ARG A 84 -18.89 18.99 -4.09
CA ARG A 84 -17.64 18.26 -3.89
C ARG A 84 -16.42 18.98 -4.49
N PRO A 85 -16.17 20.25 -4.09
CA PRO A 85 -15.12 21.09 -4.67
C PRO A 85 -13.70 20.51 -4.52
N GLY A 86 -13.46 19.63 -3.56
CA GLY A 86 -12.20 18.92 -3.35
C GLY A 86 -11.81 18.07 -4.56
N VAL A 87 -12.79 17.46 -5.25
CA VAL A 87 -12.55 16.71 -6.50
C VAL A 87 -11.95 17.64 -7.56
N THR A 88 -12.62 18.77 -7.82
CA THR A 88 -12.17 19.78 -8.78
C THR A 88 -10.79 20.31 -8.43
N SER A 89 -10.59 20.71 -7.17
CA SER A 89 -9.34 21.30 -6.68
C SER A 89 -8.16 20.35 -6.82
N PHE A 90 -8.34 19.07 -6.46
CA PHE A 90 -7.30 18.06 -6.58
C PHE A 90 -6.82 17.89 -8.01
N PHE A 91 -7.76 17.72 -8.96
CA PHE A 91 -7.40 17.48 -10.35
C PHE A 91 -6.89 18.75 -11.05
N ASP A 92 -7.38 19.93 -10.67
CA ASP A 92 -6.81 21.21 -11.15
C ASP A 92 -5.33 21.33 -10.76
N ALA A 93 -5.00 21.02 -9.50
CA ALA A 93 -3.63 21.09 -9.00
C ALA A 93 -2.71 19.96 -9.49
N HIS A 94 -3.23 18.73 -9.59
CA HIS A 94 -2.38 17.53 -9.67
C HIS A 94 -2.65 16.58 -10.85
N ALA A 95 -3.62 16.86 -11.74
CA ALA A 95 -3.96 15.93 -12.83
C ALA A 95 -2.76 15.54 -13.72
N SER A 96 -1.79 16.43 -13.92
CA SER A 96 -0.57 16.16 -14.70
C SER A 96 0.32 15.04 -14.12
N ARG A 97 0.10 14.68 -12.85
CA ARG A 97 0.80 13.62 -12.12
C ARG A 97 -0.09 12.38 -11.88
N CYS A 98 -1.32 12.39 -12.39
CA CYS A 98 -2.30 11.33 -12.17
C CYS A 98 -2.44 10.42 -13.39
N ALA A 99 -2.79 9.17 -13.11
CA ALA A 99 -3.31 8.23 -14.09
C ALA A 99 -4.56 7.56 -13.51
N LEU A 100 -5.58 7.34 -14.35
CA LEU A 100 -6.80 6.65 -13.95
C LEU A 100 -6.85 5.25 -14.56
N VAL A 101 -7.12 4.25 -13.72
CA VAL A 101 -7.39 2.88 -14.15
C VAL A 101 -8.87 2.60 -13.93
N ARG A 102 -9.59 2.30 -15.02
CA ARG A 102 -11.02 2.00 -15.02
C ARG A 102 -11.25 0.57 -15.52
N GLY A 103 -12.41 0.00 -15.19
CA GLY A 103 -12.81 -1.32 -15.68
C GLY A 103 -12.16 -2.49 -14.92
N ILE A 104 -11.79 -2.28 -13.65
CA ILE A 104 -11.38 -3.40 -12.78
C ILE A 104 -12.64 -4.10 -12.27
N GLU A 105 -12.89 -5.31 -12.78
CA GLU A 105 -13.98 -6.15 -12.30
C GLU A 105 -13.52 -6.94 -11.06
N VAL A 106 -14.12 -6.63 -9.92
CA VAL A 106 -13.95 -7.40 -8.68
C VAL A 106 -15.17 -8.30 -8.56
N ARG A 107 -14.98 -9.60 -8.85
CA ARG A 107 -16.07 -10.59 -8.98
C ARG A 107 -16.65 -11.02 -7.62
N SER A 108 -17.04 -10.06 -6.81
CA SER A 108 -17.60 -10.24 -5.47
C SER A 108 -18.34 -8.98 -5.03
N ILE A 109 -19.17 -9.13 -4.00
CA ILE A 109 -19.87 -8.02 -3.31
C ILE A 109 -19.56 -8.00 -1.82
N ALA A 110 -18.71 -8.92 -1.35
CA ALA A 110 -18.32 -8.99 0.06
C ALA A 110 -17.01 -8.23 0.26
N HIS A 111 -17.03 -7.15 1.05
CA HIS A 111 -15.89 -6.26 1.24
C HIS A 111 -14.56 -6.99 1.49
N LEU A 112 -14.55 -7.99 2.37
CA LEU A 112 -13.30 -8.71 2.67
C LEU A 112 -12.73 -9.45 1.45
N ASP A 113 -13.58 -10.14 0.68
CA ASP A 113 -13.17 -10.83 -0.55
C ASP A 113 -12.81 -9.84 -1.67
N CYS A 114 -13.53 -8.72 -1.76
CA CYS A 114 -13.20 -7.62 -2.66
C CYS A 114 -11.82 -7.04 -2.35
N SER A 115 -11.54 -6.76 -1.07
CA SER A 115 -10.25 -6.24 -0.60
C SER A 115 -9.13 -7.23 -0.90
N ALA A 116 -9.33 -8.51 -0.62
CA ALA A 116 -8.33 -9.54 -0.93
C ALA A 116 -8.01 -9.56 -2.43
N ARG A 117 -9.03 -9.52 -3.30
CA ARG A 117 -8.85 -9.52 -4.76
C ARG A 117 -8.13 -8.28 -5.27
N MET A 118 -8.55 -7.10 -4.81
CA MET A 118 -7.95 -5.84 -5.24
C MET A 118 -6.49 -5.74 -4.82
N LEU A 119 -6.16 -6.17 -3.60
CA LEU A 119 -4.84 -6.01 -3.00
C LEU A 119 -3.85 -7.11 -3.36
N THR A 120 -4.32 -8.35 -3.50
CA THR A 120 -3.47 -9.55 -3.72
C THR A 120 -3.57 -10.11 -5.14
N GLY A 121 -4.57 -9.69 -5.93
CA GLY A 121 -4.91 -10.32 -7.21
C GLY A 121 -5.62 -11.67 -7.07
N THR A 122 -5.93 -12.12 -5.85
CA THR A 122 -6.59 -13.41 -5.55
C THR A 122 -7.67 -13.25 -4.49
N SER A 123 -8.54 -14.24 -4.30
CA SER A 123 -9.48 -14.26 -3.16
C SER A 123 -8.85 -14.74 -1.84
N SER A 124 -7.53 -14.96 -1.81
CA SER A 124 -6.85 -15.58 -0.67
C SER A 124 -6.22 -14.52 0.22
N GLU A 125 -6.71 -14.43 1.46
CA GLU A 125 -6.14 -13.57 2.50
C GLU A 125 -4.73 -13.99 2.95
N THR A 126 -4.28 -15.19 2.56
CA THR A 126 -2.92 -15.68 2.83
C THR A 126 -1.93 -15.33 1.71
N SER A 127 -2.41 -14.76 0.60
CA SER A 127 -1.52 -14.19 -0.42
C SER A 127 -1.03 -12.82 0.06
N PRO A 128 0.23 -12.46 -0.22
CA PRO A 128 0.71 -11.13 0.12
C PRO A 128 0.07 -10.09 -0.81
N ASP A 129 -0.32 -8.96 -0.25
CA ASP A 129 -0.76 -7.78 -0.99
C ASP A 129 0.42 -7.07 -1.65
N VAL A 130 0.09 -6.13 -2.55
CA VAL A 130 1.09 -5.32 -3.25
C VAL A 130 2.02 -4.54 -2.30
N GLY A 131 1.53 -4.13 -1.12
CA GLY A 131 2.34 -3.45 -0.11
C GLY A 131 3.39 -4.37 0.48
N ALA A 132 2.99 -5.57 0.89
CA ALA A 132 3.87 -6.61 1.41
C ALA A 132 4.89 -7.09 0.36
N ILE A 133 4.47 -7.26 -0.90
CA ILE A 133 5.37 -7.63 -2.01
C ILE A 133 6.42 -6.53 -2.23
N VAL A 134 6.00 -5.27 -2.37
CA VAL A 134 6.92 -4.14 -2.59
C VAL A 134 7.89 -3.98 -1.42
N ALA A 135 7.41 -4.10 -0.19
CA ALA A 135 8.26 -4.01 0.99
C ALA A 135 9.28 -5.15 1.06
N TYR A 136 8.86 -6.39 0.75
CA TYR A 136 9.74 -7.55 0.79
C TYR A 136 10.82 -7.49 -0.29
N GLU A 137 10.45 -7.14 -1.51
CA GLU A 137 11.37 -7.14 -2.66
C GLU A 137 12.31 -5.93 -2.67
N LEU A 138 11.87 -4.77 -2.15
CA LEU A 138 12.56 -3.49 -2.36
C LEU A 138 12.94 -2.74 -1.07
N GLY A 139 12.63 -3.29 0.10
CA GLY A 139 12.83 -2.58 1.36
C GLY A 139 13.03 -3.46 2.59
N LEU A 140 13.44 -4.71 2.41
CA LEU A 140 13.60 -5.67 3.51
C LEU A 140 14.62 -5.20 4.56
N GLU A 141 15.59 -4.39 4.15
CA GLU A 141 16.62 -3.78 5.00
C GLU A 141 16.11 -2.67 5.92
N ARG A 142 14.90 -2.14 5.66
CA ARG A 142 14.39 -1.00 6.40
C ARG A 142 13.88 -1.40 7.79
N PRO A 143 13.89 -0.50 8.79
CA PRO A 143 13.33 -0.77 10.12
C PRO A 143 11.87 -1.20 10.08
N VAL A 144 11.06 -0.59 9.20
CA VAL A 144 9.63 -0.89 9.05
C VAL A 144 9.29 -1.07 7.57
N PRO A 145 9.69 -2.20 6.93
CA PRO A 145 9.56 -2.37 5.49
C PRO A 145 8.16 -2.08 4.96
N TYR A 146 7.14 -2.62 5.64
CA TYR A 146 5.73 -2.33 5.38
C TYR A 146 5.06 -1.73 6.63
N LEU A 147 4.71 -0.45 6.57
CA LEU A 147 3.92 0.22 7.61
C LEU A 147 2.43 0.15 7.27
N VAL A 148 1.63 -0.40 8.19
CA VAL A 148 0.18 -0.52 8.04
C VAL A 148 -0.48 0.37 9.09
N LEU A 149 -1.07 1.48 8.63
CA LEU A 149 -1.84 2.41 9.46
C LEU A 149 -3.34 2.11 9.37
N GLY A 150 -3.84 1.68 8.21
CA GLY A 150 -5.22 1.25 8.04
C GLY A 150 -5.52 -0.13 8.64
N ARG A 151 -6.76 -0.59 8.45
CA ARG A 151 -7.19 -1.92 8.93
C ARG A 151 -6.92 -3.01 7.90
N THR A 152 -6.99 -2.66 6.61
CA THR A 152 -6.94 -3.62 5.51
C THR A 152 -5.52 -3.84 5.00
N SER A 153 -4.95 -5.01 5.30
CA SER A 153 -3.74 -5.51 4.62
C SER A 153 -3.59 -7.02 4.79
N PHE A 154 -3.03 -7.65 3.76
CA PHE A 154 -2.80 -9.10 3.65
C PHE A 154 -1.31 -9.34 3.48
N THR A 155 -0.63 -9.74 4.55
CA THR A 155 0.84 -9.86 4.52
C THR A 155 1.31 -11.24 4.06
N GLY A 156 0.41 -12.23 4.08
CA GLY A 156 0.70 -13.61 3.68
C GLY A 156 1.99 -14.15 4.31
N PRO A 157 2.92 -14.71 3.51
CA PRO A 157 4.20 -15.25 4.00
C PRO A 157 5.16 -14.19 4.54
N HIS A 158 4.89 -12.89 4.31
CA HIS A 158 5.74 -11.75 4.68
C HIS A 158 5.28 -11.06 5.97
N ALA A 159 4.49 -11.72 6.82
CA ALA A 159 3.96 -11.13 8.05
C ALA A 159 5.05 -10.54 8.98
N ALA A 160 6.25 -11.12 9.01
CA ALA A 160 7.33 -10.64 9.86
C ALA A 160 7.83 -9.23 9.51
N ILE A 161 7.67 -8.79 8.25
CA ILE A 161 8.18 -7.49 7.79
C ILE A 161 7.16 -6.35 7.91
N ALA A 162 5.94 -6.66 8.35
CA ALA A 162 4.87 -5.70 8.49
C ALA A 162 4.77 -5.19 9.92
N THR A 163 4.68 -3.87 10.07
CA THR A 163 4.41 -3.21 11.34
C THR A 163 3.02 -2.60 11.29
N ARG A 164 2.12 -3.11 12.13
CA ARG A 164 0.76 -2.59 12.26
C ARG A 164 0.72 -1.60 13.41
N ALA A 165 0.74 -0.31 13.09
CA ALA A 165 0.57 0.74 14.10
C ALA A 165 -0.91 1.04 14.36
N GLY A 166 -1.78 0.70 13.41
CA GLY A 166 -3.20 1.03 13.43
C GLY A 166 -3.44 2.53 13.20
N THR A 167 -4.70 2.91 12.97
CA THR A 167 -5.04 4.27 12.55
C THR A 167 -4.70 5.31 13.61
N THR A 168 -4.57 4.87 14.87
CA THR A 168 -4.20 5.71 15.99
C THR A 168 -2.72 5.69 16.35
N ASN A 169 -1.89 5.03 15.54
CA ASN A 169 -0.45 4.90 15.74
C ASN A 169 -0.07 4.40 17.15
N GLN A 170 -0.68 3.29 17.58
CA GLN A 170 -0.43 2.70 18.90
C GLN A 170 1.03 2.26 19.07
N LEU A 171 1.78 2.10 17.97
CA LEU A 171 3.20 1.78 18.01
C LEU A 171 4.03 2.82 18.76
N HIS A 172 3.62 4.10 18.74
CA HIS A 172 4.33 5.16 19.46
C HIS A 172 4.48 4.84 20.96
N ALA A 173 3.49 4.17 21.56
CA ALA A 173 3.54 3.69 22.95
C ALA A 173 4.68 2.68 23.23
N LEU A 174 5.09 1.92 22.21
CA LEU A 174 6.15 0.92 22.32
C LEU A 174 7.53 1.52 22.04
N ILE A 175 7.59 2.59 21.24
CA ILE A 175 8.81 3.35 20.95
C ILE A 175 9.14 4.26 22.14
N ASP A 176 8.16 5.03 22.63
CA ASP A 176 8.27 5.84 23.83
C ASP A 176 7.18 5.45 24.86
N PRO A 177 7.50 4.54 25.80
CA PRO A 177 6.57 4.14 26.85
C PRO A 177 6.13 5.25 27.80
N ASN A 178 6.84 6.39 27.82
CA ASN A 178 6.46 7.56 28.61
C ASN A 178 5.44 8.45 27.89
N SER A 179 5.20 8.23 26.60
CA SER A 179 4.32 9.07 25.78
C SER A 179 2.82 8.83 26.02
N VAL A 180 2.45 7.80 26.78
CA VAL A 180 1.07 7.32 26.89
C VAL A 180 0.53 7.55 28.29
N ILE A 181 -0.69 8.09 28.36
CA ILE A 181 -1.51 8.00 29.57
C ILE A 181 -2.01 6.55 29.65
N TRP A 182 -1.30 5.70 30.39
CA TRP A 182 -1.79 4.38 30.76
C TRP A 182 -3.09 4.57 31.54
N ILE A 183 -4.25 4.32 30.91
CA ILE A 183 -5.54 4.37 31.58
C ILE A 183 -5.52 3.27 32.66
N ALA A 184 -5.23 3.71 33.89
CA ALA A 184 -5.41 3.00 35.15
C ALA A 184 -4.57 1.73 35.41
N ALA A 185 -3.29 1.68 35.03
CA ALA A 185 -2.37 0.73 35.65
C ALA A 185 -0.96 1.32 35.75
N THR A 186 -0.42 1.35 36.97
CA THR A 186 1.04 1.41 37.18
C THR A 186 1.65 0.32 36.29
N PRO A 187 2.62 0.63 35.40
CA PRO A 187 3.16 -0.37 34.50
C PRO A 187 3.65 -1.57 35.32
N PRO A 188 3.20 -2.81 35.03
CA PRO A 188 3.40 -3.96 35.90
C PRO A 188 4.84 -4.49 35.94
N VAL A 189 5.79 -3.83 35.27
CA VAL A 189 7.17 -4.29 35.16
C VAL A 189 8.13 -3.11 35.30
N SER A 190 8.79 -3.07 36.46
CA SER A 190 9.87 -2.12 36.78
C SER A 190 11.25 -2.61 36.30
N TRP A 191 11.37 -3.88 35.93
CA TRP A 191 12.62 -4.45 35.44
C TRP A 191 12.74 -4.26 33.93
N ARG A 192 13.86 -3.67 33.52
CA ARG A 192 14.33 -3.59 32.13
C ARG A 192 15.77 -4.09 32.12
N PRO A 193 16.18 -4.93 31.17
CA PRO A 193 17.56 -5.36 31.08
C PRO A 193 18.45 -4.14 30.82
N ASP A 194 19.61 -4.10 31.46
CA ASP A 194 20.68 -3.19 31.01
C ASP A 194 21.30 -3.68 29.69
N ASP A 195 22.21 -2.91 29.10
CA ASP A 195 22.83 -3.25 27.81
C ASP A 195 23.60 -4.59 27.85
N VAL A 196 24.14 -4.96 29.01
CA VAL A 196 24.88 -6.22 29.19
C VAL A 196 23.91 -7.39 29.26
N GLU A 197 22.86 -7.27 30.06
CA GLU A 197 21.78 -8.25 30.16
C GLU A 197 21.08 -8.44 28.81
N ALA A 198 20.79 -7.36 28.08
CA ALA A 198 20.22 -7.40 26.74
C ALA A 198 21.15 -8.13 25.76
N GLY A 199 22.47 -7.90 25.85
CA GLY A 199 23.48 -8.62 25.09
C GLY A 199 23.48 -10.13 25.36
N PHE A 200 23.35 -10.55 26.62
CA PHE A 200 23.23 -11.98 26.97
C PHE A 200 21.93 -12.59 26.45
N MET A 201 20.80 -11.89 26.58
CA MET A 201 19.53 -12.33 26.04
C MET A 201 19.60 -12.52 24.52
N ARG A 202 20.22 -11.57 23.81
CA ARG A 202 20.42 -11.62 22.35
C ARG A 202 21.26 -12.83 21.95
N ALA A 203 22.43 -13.01 22.58
CA ALA A 203 23.32 -14.14 22.30
C ALA A 203 22.65 -15.49 22.56
N TYR A 204 21.85 -15.60 23.64
CA TYR A 204 21.08 -16.80 23.93
C TYR A 204 20.05 -17.10 22.82
N VAL A 205 19.29 -16.10 22.39
CA VAL A 205 18.29 -16.25 21.33
C VAL A 205 18.94 -16.69 20.01
N GLU A 206 20.02 -16.04 19.61
CA GLU A 206 20.77 -16.39 18.39
C GLU A 206 21.34 -17.81 18.45
N HIS A 207 21.96 -18.18 19.57
CA HIS A 207 22.49 -19.53 19.76
C HIS A 207 21.39 -20.59 19.68
N ARG A 208 20.23 -20.35 20.31
CA ARG A 208 19.08 -21.26 20.22
C ARG A 208 18.54 -21.36 18.80
N ALA A 209 18.44 -20.25 18.07
CA ALA A 209 18.01 -20.25 16.67
C ALA A 209 18.96 -21.07 15.78
N ALA A 210 20.28 -20.89 15.94
CA ALA A 210 21.29 -21.64 15.21
C ALA A 210 21.24 -23.15 15.51
N ALA A 211 21.06 -23.53 16.79
CA ALA A 211 20.91 -24.92 17.20
C ALA A 211 19.67 -25.58 16.57
N VAL A 212 18.54 -24.89 16.54
CA VAL A 212 17.31 -25.41 15.90
C VAL A 212 17.49 -25.57 14.40
N LYS A 213 18.08 -24.59 13.71
CA LYS A 213 18.40 -24.68 12.27
C LYS A 213 19.30 -25.86 11.95
N THR A 214 20.29 -26.13 12.81
CA THR A 214 21.21 -27.26 12.65
C THR A 214 20.50 -28.59 12.87
N ALA A 215 19.66 -28.69 13.91
CA ALA A 215 18.98 -29.94 14.27
C ALA A 215 17.83 -30.31 13.34
N GLN A 216 17.07 -29.33 12.84
CA GLN A 216 15.86 -29.56 12.03
C GLN A 216 16.08 -29.35 10.52
N GLY A 217 17.24 -28.81 10.12
CA GLY A 217 17.48 -28.35 8.75
C GLY A 217 16.86 -26.98 8.48
N TYR A 218 17.22 -26.37 7.34
CA TYR A 218 16.87 -24.97 7.07
C TYR A 218 15.37 -24.78 6.77
N GLY A 219 14.76 -25.55 5.87
CA GLY A 219 13.30 -25.61 5.61
C GLY A 219 12.45 -24.36 5.94
N GLU A 220 11.23 -24.58 6.43
CA GLU A 220 10.34 -23.49 6.89
C GLU A 220 10.71 -23.01 8.31
N SER A 221 11.21 -23.91 9.17
CA SER A 221 11.63 -23.57 10.53
C SER A 221 12.78 -22.56 10.54
N GLY A 222 13.78 -22.73 9.67
CA GLY A 222 14.90 -21.81 9.54
C GLY A 222 14.49 -20.45 8.98
N ARG A 223 13.59 -20.43 7.98
CA ARG A 223 13.01 -19.18 7.46
C ARG A 223 12.28 -18.39 8.56
N ARG A 224 11.45 -19.06 9.36
CA ARG A 224 10.76 -18.41 10.49
C ARG A 224 11.71 -17.90 11.57
N LEU A 225 12.83 -18.58 11.78
CA LEU A 225 13.86 -18.12 12.70
C LEU A 225 14.64 -16.93 12.15
N ASP A 226 14.90 -16.87 10.85
CA ASP A 226 15.45 -15.68 10.19
C ASP A 226 14.48 -14.49 10.30
N ASP A 227 13.20 -14.71 10.02
CA ASP A 227 12.14 -13.71 10.19
C ASP A 227 12.09 -13.17 11.63
N PHE A 228 12.20 -14.05 12.63
CA PHE A 228 12.19 -13.68 14.04
C PHE A 228 13.43 -12.85 14.43
N LEU A 229 14.63 -13.30 14.05
CA LEU A 229 15.87 -12.57 14.35
C LEU A 229 15.88 -11.21 13.65
N GLY A 230 15.49 -11.17 12.37
CA GLY A 230 15.39 -9.93 11.60
C GLY A 230 14.33 -8.97 12.14
N ALA A 231 13.24 -9.48 12.75
CA ALA A 231 12.26 -8.63 13.43
C ALA A 231 12.85 -7.98 14.71
N ILE A 232 13.69 -8.68 15.46
CA ILE A 232 14.39 -8.11 16.62
C ILE A 232 15.35 -7.00 16.16
N ASP A 233 16.14 -7.25 15.11
CA ASP A 233 17.09 -6.26 14.56
C ASP A 233 16.39 -4.98 14.09
N ARG A 234 15.26 -5.14 13.42
CA ARG A 234 14.43 -4.02 12.96
C ARG A 234 13.78 -3.27 14.11
N ALA A 235 13.35 -3.96 15.17
CA ALA A 235 12.82 -3.32 16.37
C ALA A 235 13.88 -2.44 17.07
N GLU A 236 15.12 -2.92 17.19
CA GLU A 236 16.22 -2.09 17.73
C GLU A 236 16.55 -0.91 16.82
N SER A 237 16.54 -1.12 15.51
CA SER A 237 16.74 -0.04 14.53
C SER A 237 15.65 1.04 14.63
N LEU A 238 14.39 0.63 14.82
CA LEU A 238 13.26 1.55 15.01
C LEU A 238 13.34 2.31 16.35
N LYS A 239 13.81 1.68 17.43
CA LYS A 239 14.03 2.40 18.70
C LYS A 239 15.11 3.47 18.55
N ALA A 240 16.15 3.19 17.76
CA ALA A 240 17.23 4.13 17.51
C ALA A 240 16.79 5.36 16.69
N THR A 241 15.71 5.28 15.91
CA THR A 241 15.18 6.42 15.13
C THR A 241 14.33 7.34 16.00
N GLY A 242 13.74 6.84 17.09
CA GLY A 242 13.13 7.63 18.16
C GLY A 242 11.74 8.21 17.87
N GLU A 243 11.32 8.33 16.60
CA GLU A 243 10.06 9.00 16.24
C GLU A 243 9.32 8.28 15.10
N LEU A 244 8.02 8.05 15.27
CA LEU A 244 7.11 7.59 14.21
C LEU A 244 5.77 8.35 14.28
N GLY A 245 5.82 9.66 14.46
CA GLY A 245 4.63 10.51 14.67
C GLY A 245 3.88 10.20 15.98
N SER A 246 2.87 11.00 16.31
CA SER A 246 2.14 10.90 17.59
C SER A 246 0.95 9.94 17.54
N ILE A 247 0.46 9.52 18.71
CA ILE A 247 -0.85 8.87 18.85
C ILE A 247 -1.95 9.87 18.52
N ASN A 248 -2.90 9.48 17.67
CA ASN A 248 -4.08 10.31 17.37
C ASN A 248 -5.34 9.44 17.30
N PHE A 249 -6.43 9.83 17.96
CA PHE A 249 -7.66 9.03 17.96
C PHE A 249 -8.63 9.37 16.82
N ASN A 250 -8.34 10.42 16.04
CA ASN A 250 -9.06 10.74 14.82
C ASN A 250 -8.67 9.73 13.72
N ARG A 251 -9.68 9.20 13.03
CA ARG A 251 -9.55 8.14 12.00
C ARG A 251 -9.64 8.68 10.58
N ASP A 252 -9.33 9.96 10.39
CA ASP A 252 -9.25 10.62 9.09
C ASP A 252 -7.87 10.41 8.44
N LEU A 253 -7.73 10.90 7.20
CA LEU A 253 -6.48 10.77 6.45
C LEU A 253 -5.35 11.62 7.05
N GLY A 254 -5.64 12.79 7.62
CA GLY A 254 -4.62 13.74 8.09
C GLY A 254 -3.58 13.14 9.06
N PRO A 255 -3.99 12.55 10.20
CA PRO A 255 -3.06 11.93 11.15
C PRO A 255 -2.29 10.76 10.56
N GLN A 256 -2.91 9.97 9.67
CA GLN A 256 -2.23 8.89 8.97
C GLN A 256 -1.20 9.42 7.98
N THR A 257 -1.50 10.52 7.29
CA THR A 257 -0.57 11.21 6.38
C THR A 257 0.69 11.65 7.11
N GLU A 258 0.58 12.30 8.26
CA GLU A 258 1.73 12.73 9.06
C GLU A 258 2.68 11.56 9.38
N VAL A 259 2.12 10.45 9.90
CA VAL A 259 2.89 9.25 10.24
C VAL A 259 3.49 8.58 9.00
N ALA A 260 2.70 8.49 7.91
CA ALA A 260 3.14 7.91 6.66
C ALA A 260 4.31 8.69 6.04
N LEU A 261 4.20 10.01 5.98
CA LEU A 261 5.23 10.87 5.40
C LEU A 261 6.49 10.88 6.26
N ALA A 262 6.38 10.91 7.59
CA ALA A 262 7.53 10.78 8.49
C ALA A 262 8.28 9.45 8.26
N ALA A 263 7.57 8.33 8.12
CA ALA A 263 8.18 7.03 7.87
C ALA A 263 8.88 6.96 6.49
N LEU A 264 8.33 7.61 5.46
CA LEU A 264 8.94 7.66 4.13
C LEU A 264 10.15 8.60 4.09
N GLU A 265 10.03 9.78 4.69
CA GLU A 265 11.07 10.82 4.79
C GLU A 265 12.32 10.30 5.49
N GLN A 266 12.14 9.62 6.62
CA GLN A 266 13.24 9.03 7.40
C GLN A 266 13.77 7.72 6.79
N GLY A 267 13.20 7.24 5.69
CA GLY A 267 13.59 5.98 5.05
C GLY A 267 13.24 4.73 5.86
N LEU A 268 12.31 4.84 6.82
CA LEU A 268 11.88 3.73 7.69
C LEU A 268 11.05 2.70 6.93
N SER A 269 10.28 3.13 5.93
CA SER A 269 9.34 2.28 5.21
C SER A 269 9.49 2.35 3.71
N ARG A 270 9.29 1.20 3.05
CA ARG A 270 9.26 1.11 1.58
C ARG A 270 7.83 1.12 1.06
N ALA A 271 6.93 0.46 1.78
CA ALA A 271 5.51 0.54 1.54
C ALA A 271 4.81 1.07 2.80
N VAL A 272 3.83 1.95 2.60
CA VAL A 272 2.93 2.43 3.64
C VAL A 272 1.50 2.25 3.16
N GLN A 273 0.60 1.81 4.02
CA GLN A 273 -0.82 1.73 3.76
C GLN A 273 -1.59 2.63 4.74
N ILE A 274 -2.45 3.48 4.18
CA ILE A 274 -3.41 4.32 4.90
C ILE A 274 -4.82 4.02 4.40
N GLU A 275 -5.82 4.28 5.23
CA GLU A 275 -7.21 3.95 4.94
C GLU A 275 -8.15 5.12 5.29
N PHE A 276 -9.12 5.34 4.42
CA PHE A 276 -10.24 6.27 4.62
C PHE A 276 -11.54 5.47 4.47
N ASP A 277 -12.38 5.47 5.50
CA ASP A 277 -13.55 4.58 5.61
C ASP A 277 -14.85 5.29 5.21
N ASP A 278 -15.97 4.62 5.46
CA ASP A 278 -17.35 5.13 5.36
C ASP A 278 -17.94 5.22 3.94
N PHE A 279 -17.29 4.64 2.91
CA PHE A 279 -17.88 4.54 1.55
C PHE A 279 -18.98 3.48 1.41
N ASP A 280 -19.29 2.71 2.46
CA ASP A 280 -20.25 1.60 2.41
C ASP A 280 -21.71 2.08 2.55
N THR A 281 -22.17 2.87 1.58
CA THR A 281 -23.46 3.57 1.64
C THR A 281 -24.64 2.68 1.23
N HIS A 282 -24.99 1.63 1.98
CA HIS A 282 -26.15 0.76 1.67
C HIS A 282 -27.50 1.48 1.55
N VAL A 283 -27.59 2.69 2.12
CA VAL A 283 -28.72 3.62 2.04
C VAL A 283 -28.17 5.03 1.81
N GLY A 284 -28.96 5.90 1.17
CA GLY A 284 -28.59 7.32 1.04
C GLY A 284 -27.24 7.56 0.36
N ASN A 285 -27.07 7.05 -0.86
CA ASN A 285 -25.85 7.12 -1.64
C ASN A 285 -25.35 8.55 -1.90
N SER A 286 -26.20 9.57 -1.73
CA SER A 286 -25.79 10.99 -1.78
C SER A 286 -24.68 11.34 -0.79
N ALA A 287 -24.49 10.58 0.29
CA ALA A 287 -23.36 10.72 1.20
C ALA A 287 -21.99 10.53 0.51
N GLN A 288 -21.93 9.84 -0.63
CA GLN A 288 -20.72 9.71 -1.45
C GLN A 288 -20.18 11.08 -1.88
N ALA A 289 -21.02 12.12 -2.08
CA ALA A 289 -20.53 13.45 -2.43
C ALA A 289 -19.56 13.99 -1.35
N THR A 290 -19.98 13.97 -0.09
CA THR A 290 -19.17 14.40 1.05
C THR A 290 -17.92 13.54 1.23
N LEU A 291 -18.03 12.23 1.02
CA LEU A 291 -16.90 11.31 1.16
C LEU A 291 -15.86 11.52 0.06
N HIS A 292 -16.30 11.71 -1.18
CA HIS A 292 -15.42 12.09 -2.28
C HIS A 292 -14.77 13.46 -2.00
N ASP A 293 -15.54 14.46 -1.57
CA ASP A 293 -15.00 15.77 -1.24
C ASP A 293 -13.88 15.70 -0.18
N ALA A 294 -14.14 14.99 0.91
CA ALA A 294 -13.19 14.78 2.00
C ALA A 294 -11.95 14.00 1.55
N LEU A 295 -12.13 12.91 0.78
CA LEU A 295 -11.03 12.12 0.25
C LEU A 295 -10.12 12.97 -0.64
N PHE A 296 -10.68 13.68 -1.63
CA PHE A 296 -9.89 14.45 -2.58
C PHE A 296 -9.25 15.71 -1.95
N SER A 297 -9.91 16.32 -0.96
CA SER A 297 -9.29 17.37 -0.14
C SER A 297 -8.10 16.83 0.65
N GLY A 298 -8.25 15.65 1.28
CA GLY A 298 -7.15 14.98 1.99
C GLY A 298 -6.01 14.56 1.05
N LEU A 299 -6.32 14.09 -0.15
CA LEU A 299 -5.32 13.77 -1.17
C LEU A 299 -4.57 15.00 -1.67
N THR A 300 -5.24 16.16 -1.77
CA THR A 300 -4.59 17.44 -2.11
C THR A 300 -3.54 17.78 -1.05
N ALA A 301 -3.94 17.80 0.23
CA ALA A 301 -3.02 18.05 1.34
C ALA A 301 -1.84 17.06 1.36
N LEU A 302 -2.11 15.76 1.17
CA LEU A 302 -1.08 14.72 1.09
C LEU A 302 -0.07 14.99 -0.04
N VAL A 303 -0.55 15.25 -1.26
CA VAL A 303 0.32 15.48 -2.43
C VAL A 303 1.11 16.78 -2.29
N ASP A 304 0.48 17.85 -1.79
CA ASP A 304 1.14 19.13 -1.51
C ASP A 304 2.26 18.97 -0.49
N GLU A 305 2.01 18.29 0.62
CA GLU A 305 3.05 18.02 1.62
C GLU A 305 4.20 17.16 1.06
N MET A 306 3.89 16.13 0.27
CA MET A 306 4.91 15.31 -0.38
C MET A 306 5.75 16.08 -1.40
N SER A 307 5.23 17.16 -1.97
CA SER A 307 5.96 17.99 -2.92
C SER A 307 7.04 18.85 -2.27
N VAL A 308 6.88 19.17 -0.97
CA VAL A 308 7.80 20.02 -0.21
C VAL A 308 8.66 19.25 0.80
N ARG A 309 8.24 18.07 1.25
CA ARG A 309 9.06 17.17 2.07
C ARG A 309 10.12 16.47 1.22
N THR A 310 11.31 16.27 1.78
CA THR A 310 12.45 15.70 1.05
C THR A 310 12.62 14.22 1.43
N GLY A 311 12.72 13.35 0.43
CA GLY A 311 12.97 11.93 0.65
C GLY A 311 14.45 11.61 0.88
N PRO A 312 14.78 10.34 1.21
CA PRO A 312 16.15 9.90 1.45
C PRO A 312 17.12 10.11 0.27
N SER A 313 16.63 10.26 -0.97
CA SER A 313 17.51 10.56 -2.12
C SER A 313 17.85 12.04 -2.25
N GLY A 314 17.20 12.92 -1.48
CA GLY A 314 17.30 14.37 -1.60
C GLY A 314 16.31 15.00 -2.60
N ALA A 315 15.47 14.20 -3.25
CA ALA A 315 14.37 14.67 -4.09
C ALA A 315 13.10 14.89 -3.25
N SER A 316 12.04 15.46 -3.85
CA SER A 316 10.75 15.52 -3.15
C SER A 316 10.24 14.10 -2.86
N LEU A 317 9.52 13.91 -1.75
CA LEU A 317 8.86 12.63 -1.46
C LEU A 317 7.92 12.21 -2.60
N LEU A 318 7.27 13.19 -3.25
CA LEU A 318 6.39 12.96 -4.39
C LEU A 318 7.11 12.36 -5.61
N ASP A 319 8.38 12.71 -5.85
CA ASP A 319 9.18 12.16 -6.95
C ASP A 319 9.73 10.76 -6.64
N GLU A 320 9.90 10.45 -5.35
CA GLU A 320 10.39 9.17 -4.85
C GLU A 320 9.29 8.15 -4.56
N THR A 321 8.00 8.52 -4.66
CA THR A 321 6.88 7.69 -4.21
C THR A 321 5.84 7.49 -5.31
N VAL A 322 5.31 6.27 -5.41
CA VAL A 322 4.09 5.96 -6.17
C VAL A 322 2.93 5.94 -5.19
N ILE A 323 1.90 6.74 -5.47
CA ILE A 323 0.66 6.77 -4.68
C ILE A 323 -0.39 5.97 -5.43
N ALA A 324 -0.93 4.92 -4.81
CA ALA A 324 -2.04 4.14 -5.34
C ALA A 324 -3.29 4.41 -4.51
N VAL A 325 -4.30 5.06 -5.10
CA VAL A 325 -5.60 5.30 -4.47
C VAL A 325 -6.60 4.32 -5.04
N ILE A 326 -7.18 3.47 -4.19
CA ILE A 326 -8.07 2.39 -4.59
C ILE A 326 -9.26 2.29 -3.66
N SER A 327 -10.35 1.71 -4.15
CA SER A 327 -11.40 1.12 -3.32
C SER A 327 -11.45 -0.38 -3.59
N GLU A 328 -11.91 -1.17 -2.65
CA GLU A 328 -11.98 -2.62 -2.79
C GLU A 328 -12.96 -3.07 -3.88
N MET A 329 -13.96 -2.24 -4.18
CA MET A 329 -14.94 -2.44 -5.24
C MET A 329 -15.52 -1.09 -5.69
N GLY A 330 -16.38 -1.10 -6.71
CA GLY A 330 -17.24 0.04 -7.02
C GLY A 330 -18.68 -0.28 -6.63
N ARG A 331 -19.46 0.72 -6.21
CA ARG A 331 -20.91 0.53 -6.07
C ARG A 331 -21.55 0.32 -7.43
N THR A 332 -22.62 -0.46 -7.44
CA THR A 332 -23.48 -0.51 -8.62
C THR A 332 -24.10 0.87 -8.79
N PRO A 333 -23.93 1.54 -9.94
CA PRO A 333 -24.36 2.92 -10.11
C PRO A 333 -25.85 2.98 -10.43
N ARG A 334 -26.67 2.19 -9.73
CA ARG A 334 -28.13 2.15 -9.81
C ARG A 334 -28.67 2.02 -8.41
N LEU A 335 -29.47 2.99 -7.99
CA LEU A 335 -29.96 3.07 -6.63
C LEU A 335 -31.01 1.98 -6.36
N ASN A 336 -30.97 1.43 -5.15
CA ASN A 336 -32.01 0.56 -4.65
C ASN A 336 -33.21 1.37 -4.10
N GLY A 337 -34.19 0.71 -3.46
CA GLY A 337 -35.39 1.37 -2.92
C GLY A 337 -35.17 2.30 -1.72
N ASP A 338 -33.99 2.25 -1.11
CA ASP A 338 -33.54 3.06 0.02
C ASP A 338 -32.50 4.13 -0.41
N ASP A 339 -32.49 4.48 -1.71
CA ASP A 339 -31.56 5.41 -2.34
C ASP A 339 -30.08 5.02 -2.18
N GLY A 340 -29.80 3.72 -2.01
CA GLY A 340 -28.47 3.13 -1.80
C GLY A 340 -27.96 2.34 -2.98
#